data_AF-A0A2D6X5N4-F1
#
_entry.id   AF-A0A2D6X5N4-F1
#
_cell.length_a   1.000
_cell.length_b   1.000
_cell.length_c   1.000
_cell.angle_alpha   90.00
_cell.angle_beta   90.00
_cell.angle_gamma   90.00
#
_symmetry.space_group_name_H-M   'P 1'
#
loop_
_entity.id
_entity.type
_entity.pdbx_description
1 polymer ?
#
loop_
_entity_poly.entity_id
_entity_poly.type
_entity_poly.pdbx_seq_one_letter_code
_entity_poly.pdbx_strand_id
1 'polypeptide(L)'
;MAQIKNDMAEGVEDVDAEDEDVEDEDAGAEETPTDWEKRAKQLEKKGSKQREATKALKAEIAELKKANTPKEDEKPEAQTPASEETKGFNYAEKAYLLAKEIKENEFDFVREVMDATGKSLDDVLATGYFQKDLKERRDAAATKEATPSGSKRSGTASRDKVEYWIKKGVLPPTDQNKLRREVVKAKIAKAKSGSTFTDNPIGKVELR
;
A
#
# COMPACT_ATOMS: atom_id res chain seq x y z
N MET A 1 34.60 10.07 -38.29
CA MET A 1 34.37 9.35 -37.02
C MET A 1 32.88 9.38 -36.77
N ALA A 2 32.14 8.36 -37.19
CA ALA A 2 32.00 7.08 -36.51
C ALA A 2 30.99 7.16 -35.34
N GLN A 3 29.87 6.45 -35.55
CA GLN A 3 29.18 5.59 -34.58
C GLN A 3 28.35 6.28 -33.49
N ILE A 4 27.06 6.44 -33.80
CA ILE A 4 25.97 6.22 -32.85
C ILE A 4 25.87 4.70 -32.68
N LYS A 5 26.16 4.19 -31.49
CA LYS A 5 26.06 2.77 -31.10
C LYS A 5 24.94 2.59 -30.09
N ASN A 6 24.21 1.49 -30.29
CA ASN A 6 23.56 0.64 -29.29
C ASN A 6 22.40 1.27 -28.49
N ASP A 7 21.34 0.57 -28.11
CA ASP A 7 20.87 -0.82 -28.22
C ASP A 7 19.42 -0.73 -27.69
N MET A 8 18.41 -1.28 -28.37
CA MET A 8 17.90 -2.64 -28.17
C MET A 8 17.20 -2.84 -26.81
N ALA A 9 15.86 -2.99 -26.86
CA ALA A 9 15.00 -3.91 -26.09
C ALA A 9 13.56 -3.38 -26.12
N GLU A 10 12.69 -4.00 -26.94
CA GLU A 10 11.63 -4.94 -26.52
C GLU A 10 10.42 -4.24 -25.86
N GLY A 11 9.18 -4.40 -26.31
CA GLY A 11 8.60 -5.28 -27.31
C GLY A 11 7.11 -5.42 -27.01
N VAL A 12 6.25 -5.28 -28.02
CA VAL A 12 4.94 -5.94 -28.18
C VAL A 12 4.56 -5.66 -29.64
N GLU A 13 4.69 -6.65 -30.52
CA GLU A 13 3.97 -6.62 -31.80
C GLU A 13 3.24 -7.95 -31.98
N ASP A 14 1.99 -7.77 -32.37
CA ASP A 14 0.92 -8.71 -32.54
C ASP A 14 1.29 -9.88 -33.45
N VAL A 15 1.02 -11.09 -32.98
CA VAL A 15 0.95 -12.27 -33.86
C VAL A 15 -0.46 -12.24 -34.45
N ASP A 16 -0.62 -11.41 -35.48
CA ASP A 16 -1.75 -11.46 -36.40
C ASP A 16 -1.58 -12.70 -37.29
N ALA A 17 -2.60 -13.54 -37.29
CA ALA A 17 -2.65 -14.76 -38.04
C ALA A 17 -3.13 -14.43 -39.46
N GLU A 18 -2.20 -14.09 -40.34
CA GLU A 18 -2.50 -14.01 -41.77
C GLU A 18 -2.49 -15.41 -42.40
N ASP A 19 -3.68 -15.80 -42.85
CA ASP A 19 -3.99 -16.81 -43.86
C ASP A 19 -3.00 -16.70 -45.04
N GLU A 20 -2.11 -17.69 -45.19
CA GLU A 20 -1.46 -17.94 -46.48
C GLU A 20 -2.34 -18.88 -47.32
N ASP A 21 -2.98 -18.23 -48.29
CA ASP A 21 -3.79 -18.74 -49.37
C ASP A 21 -3.07 -19.85 -50.16
N VAL A 22 -3.86 -20.78 -50.66
CA VAL A 22 -3.42 -21.98 -51.38
C VAL A 22 -3.20 -21.62 -52.84
N GLU A 23 -1.96 -21.62 -53.32
CA GLU A 23 -1.65 -21.70 -54.74
C GLU A 23 -1.21 -23.13 -55.12
N ASP A 24 -2.14 -23.86 -55.74
CA ASP A 24 -1.89 -25.06 -56.52
C ASP A 24 -1.31 -24.65 -57.90
N GLU A 25 -0.04 -24.96 -58.16
CA GLU A 25 0.49 -25.10 -59.52
C GLU A 25 1.14 -26.49 -59.71
N ASP A 26 0.50 -27.26 -60.59
CA ASP A 26 0.83 -28.61 -61.05
C ASP A 26 1.89 -28.58 -62.16
N ALA A 27 2.95 -29.39 -62.03
CA ALA A 27 3.77 -29.80 -63.17
C ALA A 27 4.62 -31.06 -62.89
N GLY A 28 4.20 -32.19 -63.46
CA GLY A 28 5.14 -33.11 -64.14
C GLY A 28 5.52 -34.42 -63.46
N ALA A 29 4.80 -35.49 -63.83
CA ALA A 29 5.24 -36.87 -64.09
C ALA A 29 6.46 -37.47 -63.35
N GLU A 30 6.24 -38.51 -62.53
CA GLU A 30 6.78 -39.88 -62.70
C GLU A 30 6.38 -40.80 -61.52
N GLU A 31 6.23 -42.10 -61.80
CA GLU A 31 5.59 -43.12 -60.97
C GLU A 31 6.28 -43.38 -59.60
N THR A 32 5.66 -42.96 -58.50
CA THR A 32 5.91 -43.53 -57.16
C THR A 32 4.61 -43.60 -56.34
N PRO A 33 4.39 -44.64 -55.52
CA PRO A 33 3.16 -44.78 -54.76
C PRO A 33 3.07 -43.72 -53.64
N THR A 34 2.13 -42.80 -53.86
CA THR A 34 1.18 -42.31 -52.85
C THR A 34 1.75 -41.56 -51.64
N ASP A 35 2.32 -40.38 -51.89
CA ASP A 35 2.63 -39.41 -50.83
C ASP A 35 1.35 -38.79 -50.22
N TRP A 36 0.29 -38.65 -51.02
CA TRP A 36 -1.03 -38.20 -50.54
C TRP A 36 -1.72 -39.22 -49.61
N GLU A 37 -1.59 -40.53 -49.84
CA GLU A 37 -2.17 -41.54 -48.92
C GLU A 37 -1.43 -41.59 -47.58
N LYS A 38 -0.10 -41.40 -47.60
CA LYS A 38 0.70 -41.31 -46.37
C LYS A 38 0.32 -40.05 -45.57
N ARG A 39 0.15 -38.91 -46.25
CA ARG A 39 -0.30 -37.65 -45.64
C ARG A 39 -1.73 -37.76 -45.09
N ALA A 40 -2.64 -38.40 -45.83
CA ALA A 40 -4.01 -38.66 -45.38
C ALA A 40 -4.04 -39.56 -44.13
N LYS A 41 -3.31 -40.68 -44.12
CA LYS A 41 -3.20 -41.57 -42.95
C LYS A 41 -2.55 -40.87 -41.75
N GLN A 42 -1.63 -39.92 -41.98
CA GLN A 42 -1.00 -39.16 -40.91
C GLN A 42 -1.96 -38.12 -40.30
N LEU A 43 -2.74 -37.43 -41.13
CA LEU A 43 -3.78 -36.50 -40.68
C LEU A 43 -4.90 -37.22 -39.93
N GLU A 44 -5.33 -38.38 -40.41
CA GLU A 44 -6.33 -39.22 -39.74
C GLU A 44 -5.84 -39.66 -38.35
N LYS A 45 -4.58 -40.11 -38.25
CA LYS A 45 -3.95 -40.47 -36.97
C LYS A 45 -3.77 -39.27 -36.03
N LYS A 46 -3.53 -38.07 -36.54
CA LYS A 46 -3.46 -36.85 -35.72
C LYS A 46 -4.85 -36.45 -35.21
N GLY A 47 -5.85 -36.48 -36.08
CA GLY A 47 -7.24 -36.16 -35.73
C GLY A 47 -7.83 -37.15 -34.72
N SER A 48 -7.54 -38.45 -34.86
CA SER A 48 -7.99 -39.46 -33.89
C SER A 48 -7.34 -39.26 -32.52
N LYS A 49 -6.01 -39.04 -32.47
CA LYS A 49 -5.29 -38.74 -31.23
C LYS A 49 -5.79 -37.47 -30.52
N GLN A 50 -6.10 -36.42 -31.27
CA GLN A 50 -6.68 -35.19 -30.69
C GLN A 50 -8.09 -35.44 -30.13
N ARG A 51 -8.91 -36.24 -30.81
CA ARG A 51 -10.25 -36.61 -30.32
C ARG A 51 -10.18 -37.49 -29.08
N GLU A 52 -9.21 -38.38 -28.98
CA GLU A 52 -8.99 -39.22 -27.79
C GLU A 52 -8.48 -38.39 -26.61
N ALA A 53 -7.51 -37.50 -26.84
CA ALA A 53 -7.00 -36.59 -25.81
C ALA A 53 -8.10 -35.67 -25.26
N THR A 54 -8.93 -35.09 -26.14
CA THR A 54 -10.04 -34.23 -25.70
C THR A 54 -11.15 -35.00 -24.97
N LYS A 55 -11.40 -36.27 -25.33
CA LYS A 55 -12.32 -37.13 -24.57
C LYS A 55 -11.76 -37.48 -23.20
N ALA A 56 -10.47 -37.81 -23.10
CA ALA A 56 -9.82 -38.12 -21.83
C ALA A 56 -9.83 -36.90 -20.89
N LEU A 57 -9.44 -35.71 -21.39
CA LEU A 57 -9.50 -34.47 -20.63
C LEU A 57 -10.93 -34.13 -20.18
N LYS A 58 -11.94 -34.34 -21.04
CA LYS A 58 -13.34 -34.14 -20.66
C LYS A 58 -13.80 -35.10 -19.58
N ALA A 59 -13.37 -36.36 -19.63
CA ALA A 59 -13.67 -37.35 -18.59
C ALA A 59 -13.00 -36.98 -17.26
N GLU A 60 -11.74 -36.58 -17.29
CA GLU A 60 -11.00 -36.12 -16.11
C GLU A 60 -11.63 -34.86 -15.50
N ILE A 61 -12.00 -33.87 -16.32
CA ILE A 61 -12.73 -32.68 -15.86
C ILE A 61 -14.10 -33.07 -15.27
N ALA A 62 -14.79 -34.05 -15.85
CA ALA A 62 -16.07 -34.53 -15.32
C ALA A 62 -15.91 -35.27 -13.98
N GLU A 63 -14.85 -36.07 -13.82
CA GLU A 63 -14.51 -36.74 -12.57
C GLU A 63 -14.10 -35.75 -11.48
N LEU A 64 -13.27 -34.76 -11.81
CA LEU A 64 -12.89 -33.69 -10.89
C LEU A 64 -14.11 -32.85 -10.49
N LYS A 65 -15.01 -32.54 -11.43
CA LYS A 65 -16.28 -31.87 -11.12
C LYS A 65 -17.14 -32.74 -10.20
N LYS A 66 -17.23 -34.05 -10.45
CA LYS A 66 -18.00 -34.97 -9.61
C LYS A 66 -17.39 -35.17 -8.21
N ALA A 67 -16.07 -35.06 -8.09
CA ALA A 67 -15.35 -35.13 -6.82
C ALA A 67 -15.46 -33.82 -6.01
N ASN A 68 -15.57 -32.67 -6.69
CA ASN A 68 -15.76 -31.35 -6.05
C ASN A 68 -17.24 -30.93 -5.90
N THR A 69 -18.19 -31.66 -6.50
CA THR A 69 -19.60 -31.50 -6.18
C THR A 69 -19.92 -32.32 -4.93
N PRO A 70 -20.32 -31.69 -3.81
CA PRO A 70 -20.91 -32.41 -2.70
C PRO A 70 -22.13 -33.17 -3.22
N LYS A 71 -22.29 -34.44 -2.84
CA LYS A 71 -23.52 -35.19 -3.13
C LYS A 71 -24.69 -34.40 -2.53
N GLU A 72 -25.58 -33.92 -3.41
CA GLU A 72 -26.91 -33.47 -3.03
C GLU A 72 -27.71 -34.68 -2.53
N ASP A 73 -27.69 -34.88 -1.22
CA ASP A 73 -28.83 -35.48 -0.53
C ASP A 73 -29.70 -34.32 -0.02
N GLU A 74 -30.94 -34.28 -0.53
CA GLU A 74 -32.10 -33.50 -0.09
C GLU A 74 -31.94 -31.99 0.11
N LYS A 75 -32.49 -31.24 -0.86
CA LYS A 75 -32.99 -29.86 -0.74
C LYS A 75 -33.37 -29.46 0.70
N PRO A 76 -32.64 -28.53 1.34
CA PRO A 76 -33.24 -27.49 2.13
C PRO A 76 -33.29 -26.20 1.29
N GLU A 77 -34.21 -25.31 1.60
CA GLU A 77 -34.24 -23.97 1.06
C GLU A 77 -32.87 -23.29 1.13
N ALA A 78 -32.59 -22.47 0.12
CA ALA A 78 -31.43 -21.60 0.05
C ALA A 78 -31.35 -20.69 1.29
N GLN A 79 -30.71 -21.19 2.34
CA GLN A 79 -30.06 -20.35 3.33
C GLN A 79 -28.71 -20.00 2.73
N THR A 80 -28.60 -18.76 2.24
CA THR A 80 -27.30 -18.08 2.13
C THR A 80 -26.49 -18.42 3.37
N PRO A 81 -25.22 -18.84 3.29
CA PRO A 81 -24.42 -18.99 4.49
C PRO A 81 -24.45 -17.63 5.17
N ALA A 82 -25.14 -17.57 6.31
CA ALA A 82 -25.05 -16.44 7.20
C ALA A 82 -23.56 -16.28 7.45
N SER A 83 -22.98 -15.24 6.86
CA SER A 83 -21.58 -14.91 7.10
C SER A 83 -21.51 -14.79 8.61
N GLU A 84 -20.73 -15.66 9.24
CA GLU A 84 -20.33 -15.48 10.62
C GLU A 84 -20.07 -13.99 10.81
N GLU A 85 -20.70 -13.41 11.83
CA GLU A 85 -20.55 -12.00 12.21
C GLU A 85 -19.09 -11.77 12.62
N THR A 86 -18.18 -11.82 11.65
CA THR A 86 -16.85 -11.33 11.79
C THR A 86 -17.05 -9.84 11.95
N LYS A 87 -16.77 -9.37 13.16
CA LYS A 87 -16.83 -7.98 13.56
C LYS A 87 -15.77 -7.14 12.81
N GLY A 88 -15.40 -7.48 11.57
CA GLY A 88 -14.39 -6.85 10.70
C GLY A 88 -14.76 -6.99 9.21
N PHE A 89 -14.29 -6.09 8.35
CA PHE A 89 -14.39 -6.28 6.90
C PHE A 89 -13.58 -7.51 6.47
N ASN A 90 -14.11 -8.28 5.53
CA ASN A 90 -13.41 -9.40 4.93
C ASN A 90 -12.16 -8.92 4.17
N TYR A 91 -11.19 -9.81 3.90
CA TYR A 91 -9.98 -9.43 3.15
C TYR A 91 -10.29 -8.85 1.77
N ALA A 92 -11.31 -9.38 1.09
CA ALA A 92 -11.79 -8.85 -0.18
C ALA A 92 -12.36 -7.43 -0.05
N GLU A 93 -13.17 -7.18 0.98
CA GLU A 93 -13.74 -5.86 1.25
C GLU A 93 -12.67 -4.83 1.65
N LYS A 94 -11.68 -5.23 2.45
CA LYS A 94 -10.53 -4.39 2.79
C LYS A 94 -9.71 -4.05 1.53
N ALA A 95 -9.46 -5.02 0.65
CA ALA A 95 -8.77 -4.77 -0.61
C ALA A 95 -9.56 -3.81 -1.51
N TYR A 96 -10.89 -3.94 -1.55
CA TYR A 96 -11.76 -3.02 -2.27
C TYR A 96 -11.68 -1.59 -1.70
N LEU A 97 -11.71 -1.45 -0.38
CA LEU A 97 -11.57 -0.16 0.29
C LEU A 97 -10.20 0.49 0.04
N LEU A 98 -9.12 -0.30 0.09
CA LEU A 98 -7.78 0.17 -0.26
C LEU A 98 -7.70 0.61 -1.73
N ALA A 99 -8.33 -0.12 -2.65
CA ALA A 99 -8.41 0.25 -4.07
C ALA A 99 -9.20 1.56 -4.29
N LYS A 100 -10.12 1.90 -3.39
CA LYS A 100 -10.84 3.18 -3.35
C LYS A 100 -10.10 4.26 -2.54
N GLU A 101 -8.82 4.04 -2.24
CA GLU A 101 -7.93 4.96 -1.50
C GLU A 101 -8.40 5.27 -0.07
N ILE A 102 -9.15 4.36 0.55
CA ILE A 102 -9.55 4.47 1.96
C ILE A 102 -8.47 3.79 2.82
N LYS A 103 -7.96 4.52 3.81
CA LYS A 103 -6.90 4.01 4.70
C LYS A 103 -7.49 3.06 5.73
N GLU A 104 -6.66 2.17 6.28
CA GLU A 104 -7.10 1.21 7.30
C GLU A 104 -7.74 1.88 8.53
N ASN A 105 -7.21 3.04 8.92
CA ASN A 105 -7.71 3.86 10.04
C ASN A 105 -9.13 4.41 9.81
N GLU A 106 -9.60 4.38 8.56
CA GLU A 106 -10.90 4.92 8.12
C GLU A 106 -11.93 3.81 7.91
N PHE A 107 -11.54 2.53 8.01
CA PHE A 107 -12.46 1.40 7.84
C PHE A 107 -13.57 1.40 8.90
N ASP A 108 -13.24 1.70 10.16
CA ASP A 108 -14.24 1.76 11.23
C ASP A 108 -15.34 2.80 10.92
N PHE A 109 -14.99 3.91 10.25
CA PHE A 109 -15.96 4.91 9.82
C PHE A 109 -16.85 4.42 8.68
N VAL A 110 -16.28 3.70 7.70
CA VAL A 110 -17.09 3.07 6.63
C VAL A 110 -18.14 2.16 7.24
N ARG A 111 -17.73 1.34 8.23
CA ARG A 111 -18.65 0.45 8.93
C ARG A 111 -19.74 1.22 9.68
N GLU A 112 -19.37 2.25 10.44
CA GLU A 112 -20.33 3.08 11.16
C GLU A 112 -21.41 3.64 10.21
N VAL A 113 -21.01 4.09 9.02
CA VAL A 113 -21.94 4.61 8.01
C VAL A 113 -22.76 3.50 7.36
N MET A 114 -22.19 2.32 7.12
CA MET A 114 -22.94 1.15 6.65
C MET A 114 -24.00 0.73 7.67
N ASP A 115 -23.64 0.64 8.96
CA ASP A 115 -24.55 0.28 10.04
C ASP A 115 -25.65 1.33 10.23
N ALA A 116 -25.32 2.62 10.08
CA ALA A 116 -26.28 3.72 10.20
C ALA A 116 -27.26 3.81 9.02
N THR A 117 -26.79 3.50 7.81
CA THR A 117 -27.61 3.65 6.58
C THR A 117 -28.27 2.35 6.13
N GLY A 118 -27.78 1.20 6.60
CA GLY A 118 -28.19 -0.12 6.14
C GLY A 118 -27.89 -0.39 4.66
N LYS A 119 -27.03 0.44 4.03
CA LYS A 119 -26.72 0.35 2.61
C LYS A 119 -25.54 -0.58 2.36
N SER A 120 -25.45 -1.09 1.13
CA SER A 120 -24.30 -1.89 0.71
C SER A 120 -23.02 -1.03 0.71
N LEU A 121 -21.86 -1.70 0.82
CA LEU A 121 -20.56 -1.04 0.81
C LEU A 121 -20.41 -0.11 -0.41
N ASP A 122 -20.81 -0.58 -1.59
CA ASP A 122 -20.67 0.19 -2.83
C ASP A 122 -21.58 1.43 -2.84
N ASP A 123 -22.81 1.29 -2.36
CA ASP A 123 -23.76 2.41 -2.26
C ASP A 123 -23.27 3.49 -1.30
N VAL A 124 -22.67 3.10 -0.16
CA VAL A 124 -22.11 4.04 0.81
C VAL A 124 -20.99 4.85 0.17
N LEU A 125 -20.07 4.19 -0.52
CA LEU A 125 -18.93 4.83 -1.20
C LEU A 125 -19.36 5.72 -2.37
N ALA A 126 -20.46 5.37 -3.04
CA ALA A 126 -21.05 6.17 -4.10
C ALA A 126 -21.77 7.43 -3.58
N THR A 127 -22.13 7.47 -2.30
CA THR A 127 -22.81 8.66 -1.76
C THR A 127 -21.85 9.85 -1.62
N GLY A 128 -22.26 11.00 -2.17
CA GLY A 128 -21.50 12.24 -2.02
C GLY A 128 -21.42 12.75 -0.58
N TYR A 129 -22.32 12.32 0.31
CA TYR A 129 -22.26 12.63 1.74
C TYR A 129 -21.07 11.94 2.42
N PHE A 130 -20.89 10.64 2.19
CA PHE A 130 -19.77 9.88 2.77
C PHE A 130 -18.41 10.47 2.35
N GLN A 131 -18.26 10.83 1.08
CA GLN A 131 -17.02 11.43 0.57
C GLN A 131 -16.71 12.80 1.21
N LYS A 132 -17.74 13.61 1.49
CA LYS A 132 -17.57 14.89 2.18
C LYS A 132 -17.11 14.69 3.62
N ASP A 133 -17.80 13.84 4.38
CA ASP A 133 -17.45 13.55 5.77
C ASP A 133 -16.05 12.95 5.90
N LEU A 134 -15.69 12.05 4.98
CA LEU A 134 -14.37 11.43 4.94
C LEU A 134 -13.29 12.48 4.68
N LYS A 135 -13.54 13.44 3.78
CA LYS A 135 -12.62 14.57 3.54
C LYS A 135 -12.50 15.46 4.78
N GLU A 136 -13.61 15.83 5.42
CA GLU A 136 -13.59 16.65 6.63
C GLU A 136 -12.79 16.00 7.76
N ARG A 137 -12.92 14.68 7.93
CA ARG A 137 -12.13 13.92 8.90
C ARG A 137 -10.63 13.91 8.55
N ARG A 138 -10.29 13.77 7.27
CA ARG A 138 -8.89 13.85 6.80
C ARG A 138 -8.30 15.24 7.04
N ASP A 139 -9.05 16.28 6.74
CA ASP A 139 -8.63 17.67 6.95
C ASP A 139 -8.44 17.98 8.44
N ALA A 140 -9.34 17.47 9.30
CA ALA A 140 -9.21 17.59 10.76
C ALA A 140 -7.99 16.81 11.29
N ALA A 141 -7.73 15.61 10.79
CA ALA A 141 -6.57 14.80 11.15
C ALA A 141 -5.26 15.49 10.71
N ALA A 142 -5.21 15.98 9.47
CA ALA A 142 -4.07 16.73 8.95
C ALA A 142 -3.83 18.01 9.75
N THR A 143 -4.89 18.72 10.14
CA THR A 143 -4.78 19.91 10.98
C THR A 143 -4.25 19.56 12.37
N LYS A 144 -4.72 18.46 12.97
CA LYS A 144 -4.25 18.00 14.28
C LYS A 144 -2.78 17.59 14.26
N GLU A 145 -2.35 16.92 13.19
CA GLU A 145 -0.96 16.53 12.99
C GLU A 145 -0.06 17.73 12.70
N ALA A 146 -0.52 18.67 11.87
CA ALA A 146 0.19 19.90 11.56
C ALA A 146 0.25 20.88 12.75
N THR A 147 -0.67 20.76 13.72
CA THR A 147 -0.66 21.59 14.92
C THR A 147 0.44 21.08 15.85
N PRO A 148 1.54 21.83 16.06
CA PRO A 148 2.58 21.40 16.99
C PRO A 148 2.00 21.37 18.40
N SER A 149 1.74 20.17 18.92
CA SER A 149 1.29 19.92 20.30
C SER A 149 2.33 20.32 21.36
N GLY A 150 3.52 20.73 20.90
CA GLY A 150 4.59 21.25 21.74
C GLY A 150 4.25 22.61 22.33
N SER A 151 3.81 22.61 23.60
CA SER A 151 3.88 23.75 24.54
C SER A 151 5.32 24.24 24.83
N LYS A 152 6.26 24.02 23.89
CA LYS A 152 7.68 24.45 23.94
C LYS A 152 7.97 25.67 23.06
N ARG A 153 6.98 26.21 22.34
CA ARG A 153 7.03 27.62 21.93
C ARG A 153 6.86 28.47 23.19
N SER A 154 7.93 28.57 23.98
CA SER A 154 8.07 29.59 25.01
C SER A 154 8.19 30.93 24.30
N GLY A 155 7.04 31.48 23.90
CA GLY A 155 6.93 32.90 23.59
C GLY A 155 7.58 33.65 24.74
N THR A 156 8.53 34.53 24.41
CA THR A 156 9.23 35.49 25.28
C THR A 156 9.12 35.12 26.75
N ALA A 157 10.11 34.41 27.30
CA ALA A 157 10.15 34.10 28.73
C ALA A 157 9.82 35.38 29.51
N SER A 158 8.66 35.41 30.19
CA SER A 158 8.17 36.61 30.86
C SER A 158 9.26 37.12 31.80
N ARG A 159 9.35 38.43 31.98
CA ARG A 159 10.30 39.06 32.91
C ARG A 159 10.10 38.59 34.35
N ASP A 160 9.01 37.89 34.65
CA ASP A 160 8.74 37.30 35.96
C ASP A 160 9.29 35.88 36.13
N LYS A 161 9.85 35.28 35.07
CA LYS A 161 10.40 33.92 35.12
C LYS A 161 11.89 33.93 35.47
N VAL A 162 12.30 32.99 36.32
CA VAL A 162 13.70 32.81 36.75
C VAL A 162 14.61 32.53 35.55
N GLU A 163 14.15 31.73 34.58
CA GLU A 163 14.91 31.36 33.38
C GLU A 163 15.27 32.57 32.51
N TYR A 164 14.41 33.60 32.46
CA TYR A 164 14.68 34.83 31.72
C TYR A 164 15.91 35.55 32.26
N TRP A 165 16.01 35.69 33.59
CA TRP A 165 17.12 36.38 34.26
C TRP A 165 18.40 35.56 34.27
N ILE A 166 18.30 34.23 34.37
CA ILE A 166 19.46 33.34 34.23
C ILE A 166 20.05 33.47 32.82
N LYS A 167 19.21 33.46 31.79
CA LYS A 167 19.63 33.63 30.38
C LYS A 167 20.23 35.01 30.13
N LYS A 168 19.67 36.06 30.73
CA LYS A 168 20.14 37.44 30.60
C LYS A 168 21.42 37.73 31.40
N GLY A 169 21.76 36.91 32.39
CA GLY A 169 22.97 37.07 33.22
C GLY A 169 22.87 38.12 34.33
N VAL A 170 21.87 39.01 34.30
CA VAL A 170 21.64 40.06 35.31
C VAL A 170 20.60 39.66 36.36
N LEU A 171 20.63 40.32 37.52
CA LEU A 171 19.64 40.13 38.58
C LEU A 171 18.34 40.90 38.27
N PRO A 172 17.16 40.37 38.68
CA PRO A 172 15.89 41.10 38.63
C PRO A 172 15.91 42.43 39.41
N PRO A 173 14.97 43.37 39.13
CA PRO A 173 14.82 44.62 39.86
C PRO A 173 14.81 44.45 41.39
N THR A 174 15.28 45.46 42.12
CA THR A 174 15.43 45.43 43.60
C THR A 174 14.12 45.17 44.34
N ASP A 175 13.00 45.54 43.74
CA ASP A 175 11.68 45.41 44.34
C ASP A 175 11.20 43.94 44.39
N GLN A 176 11.79 43.06 43.57
CA GLN A 176 11.43 41.65 43.45
C GLN A 176 12.40 40.72 44.20
N ASN A 177 12.52 40.92 45.52
CA ASN A 177 13.45 40.18 46.38
C ASN A 177 13.29 38.65 46.33
N LYS A 178 12.06 38.13 46.18
CA LYS A 178 11.80 36.69 46.07
C LYS A 178 12.41 36.11 44.79
N LEU A 179 12.16 36.75 43.65
CA LEU A 179 12.68 36.34 42.35
C LEU A 179 14.21 36.41 42.31
N ARG A 180 14.82 37.43 42.93
CA ARG A 180 16.29 37.54 43.04
C ARG A 180 16.89 36.34 43.79
N ARG A 181 16.28 35.94 44.91
CA ARG A 181 16.74 34.77 45.68
C ARG A 181 16.65 33.49 44.86
N GLU A 182 15.57 33.30 44.11
CA GLU A 182 15.37 32.14 43.25
C GLU A 182 16.36 32.09 42.09
N VAL A 183 16.61 33.22 41.41
CA VAL A 183 17.62 33.34 40.37
C VAL A 183 19.02 33.03 40.89
N VAL A 184 19.37 33.52 42.09
CA VAL A 184 20.66 33.22 42.72
C VAL A 184 20.78 31.72 43.07
N LYS A 185 19.76 31.13 43.69
CA LYS A 185 19.74 29.68 44.00
C LYS A 185 19.91 28.84 42.74
N ALA A 186 19.19 29.19 41.67
CA ALA A 186 19.27 28.50 40.39
C ALA A 186 20.64 28.69 39.69
N LYS A 187 21.25 29.88 39.78
CA LYS A 187 22.63 30.11 39.33
C LYS A 187 23.64 29.24 40.08
N ILE A 188 23.51 29.14 41.41
CA ILE A 188 24.36 28.29 42.24
C ILE A 188 24.16 26.81 41.87
N ALA A 189 22.92 26.36 41.67
CA ALA A 189 22.62 25.00 41.25
C ALA A 189 23.25 24.67 39.89
N LYS A 190 23.13 25.57 38.91
CA LYS A 190 23.75 25.41 37.59
C LYS A 190 25.29 25.39 37.66
N ALA A 191 25.89 26.20 38.51
CA ALA A 191 27.33 26.20 38.73
C ALA A 191 27.81 24.90 39.41
N LYS A 192 27.01 24.34 40.32
CA LYS A 192 27.29 23.04 40.97
C LYS A 192 27.13 21.85 40.01
N SER A 193 26.21 21.93 39.07
CA SER A 193 25.98 20.87 38.06
C SER A 193 26.85 21.03 36.81
N GLY A 194 27.54 22.16 36.65
CA GLY A 194 28.50 22.37 35.57
C GLY A 194 29.78 21.58 35.82
N SER A 195 30.31 20.94 34.78
CA SER A 195 31.59 20.20 34.83
C SER A 195 32.69 21.08 35.44
N THR A 196 33.45 20.53 36.39
CA THR A 196 34.59 21.18 37.06
C THR A 196 35.83 21.32 36.17
N PHE A 197 35.77 20.85 34.93
CA PHE A 197 36.83 21.08 33.96
C PHE A 197 36.66 22.47 33.32
N THR A 198 37.59 23.37 33.61
CA THR A 198 37.67 24.68 32.96
C THR A 198 38.21 24.52 31.55
N ASP A 199 37.57 25.17 30.55
CA ASP A 199 38.05 25.29 29.16
C ASP A 199 39.34 26.14 29.01
N ASN A 200 39.96 26.54 30.13
CA ASN A 200 41.23 27.25 30.14
C ASN A 200 42.22 26.50 31.06
N PRO A 201 43.08 25.61 30.53
CA PRO A 201 44.14 25.02 31.33
C PRO A 201 45.16 26.11 31.68
N ILE A 202 45.53 26.19 32.96
CA ILE A 202 46.61 27.07 33.41
C ILE A 202 47.90 26.53 32.78
N GLY A 203 48.32 27.11 31.66
CA GLY A 203 49.40 26.55 30.85
C GLY A 203 49.99 27.54 29.85
N LYS A 204 50.57 28.63 30.36
CA LYS A 204 51.78 29.27 29.80
C LYS A 204 52.24 30.38 30.74
N VAL A 205 53.13 30.01 31.66
CA VAL A 205 54.08 30.96 32.25
C VAL A 205 55.13 31.19 31.17
N GLU A 206 55.05 32.31 30.45
CA GLU A 206 56.19 32.78 29.65
C GLU A 206 57.24 33.32 30.63
N LEU A 207 58.26 32.50 30.88
CA LEU A 207 59.53 32.98 31.41
C LEU A 207 60.18 33.84 30.32
N ARG A 208 60.27 35.15 30.56
CA ARG A 208 61.22 36.05 29.90
C ARG A 208 62.34 36.37 30.86
#